data_AF-A0A449AZC3-F1
#
_entry.id   AF-A0A449AZC3-F1
#
_cell.length_a   1.000
_cell.length_b   1.000
_cell.length_c   1.000
_cell.angle_alpha   90.00
_cell.angle_beta   90.00
_cell.angle_gamma   90.00
#
_symmetry.space_group_name_H-M   'P 1'
#
loop_
_entity.id
_entity.type
_entity.pdbx_description
1 polymer ?
#
loop_
_entity_poly.entity_id
_entity_poly.type
_entity_poly.pdbx_seq_one_letter_code
_entity_poly.pdbx_strand_id
1 'polypeptide(L)'
;MKRKEIQIDPSVFRQIFLKEVKKDLAKLRKNKLFLMKKATKQEFIRHFELLIHELETAKIANKDLEANRKQYTKVRNDIWIRSFLPYGICLLGLLLIAAIILVIKIN
;
A
#
# COMPACT_ATOMS: atom_id res chain seq x y z
N MET A 1 -22.85 -12.08 -18.63
CA MET A 1 -23.47 -11.08 -17.73
C MET A 1 -22.70 -9.77 -17.81
N LYS A 2 -23.26 -8.72 -18.42
CA LYS A 2 -22.66 -7.36 -18.37
C LYS A 2 -22.75 -6.87 -16.92
N ARG A 3 -21.61 -6.66 -16.25
CA ARG A 3 -21.59 -6.03 -14.91
C ARG A 3 -22.25 -4.65 -15.06
N LYS A 4 -23.38 -4.44 -14.39
CA LYS A 4 -23.97 -3.10 -14.25
C LYS A 4 -22.92 -2.25 -13.53
N GLU A 5 -22.35 -1.28 -14.23
CA GLU A 5 -21.51 -0.27 -13.62
C GLU A 5 -22.38 0.50 -12.64
N ILE A 6 -22.16 0.27 -11.35
CA ILE A 6 -22.78 1.04 -10.30
C ILE A 6 -22.20 2.45 -10.46
N GLN A 7 -22.98 3.37 -11.02
CA GLN A 7 -22.63 4.79 -11.06
C GLN A 7 -22.71 5.31 -9.62
N ILE A 8 -21.59 5.25 -8.92
CA ILE A 8 -21.45 5.82 -7.58
C ILE A 8 -21.37 7.34 -7.75
N ASP A 9 -22.18 8.07 -6.97
CA ASP A 9 -22.10 9.52 -6.93
C ASP A 9 -20.64 9.98 -6.65
N PRO A 10 -20.09 10.93 -7.42
CA PRO A 10 -18.70 11.35 -7.28
C PRO A 10 -18.34 11.91 -5.89
N SER A 11 -19.30 12.52 -5.19
CA SER A 11 -19.11 13.01 -3.81
C SER A 11 -18.96 11.83 -2.85
N VAL A 12 -19.83 10.83 -2.98
CA VAL A 12 -19.76 9.59 -2.20
C VAL A 12 -18.44 8.86 -2.47
N PHE A 13 -18.04 8.76 -3.74
CA PHE A 13 -16.77 8.14 -4.13
C PHE A 13 -15.57 8.86 -3.50
N ARG A 14 -15.55 10.20 -3.53
CA ARG A 14 -14.50 11.02 -2.91
C ARG A 14 -14.42 10.76 -1.40
N GLN A 15 -15.56 10.71 -0.70
CA GLN A 15 -15.58 10.44 0.74
C GLN A 15 -15.04 9.05 1.07
N ILE A 16 -15.42 8.03 0.30
CA ILE A 16 -14.89 6.67 0.44
C ILE A 16 -13.37 6.67 0.23
N PHE A 17 -12.91 7.30 -0.86
CA PHE A 17 -11.49 7.37 -1.19
C PHE A 17 -10.71 8.07 -0.08
N LEU A 18 -11.19 9.21 0.40
CA LEU A 18 -10.59 9.97 1.50
C LEU A 18 -10.52 9.14 2.80
N LYS A 19 -11.58 8.39 3.12
CA LYS A 19 -11.60 7.48 4.28
C LYS A 19 -10.58 6.34 4.13
N GLU A 20 -10.42 5.77 2.94
CA GLU A 20 -9.40 4.77 2.65
C GLU A 20 -7.99 5.33 2.88
N VAL A 21 -7.67 6.50 2.30
CA VAL A 21 -6.35 7.14 2.43
C VAL A 21 -6.05 7.48 3.90
N LYS A 22 -7.01 8.06 4.64
CA LYS A 22 -6.84 8.37 6.07
C LYS A 22 -6.60 7.11 6.91
N LYS A 23 -7.33 6.02 6.64
CA LYS A 23 -7.15 4.74 7.34
C LYS A 23 -5.75 4.19 7.11
N ASP A 24 -5.25 4.22 5.88
CA ASP A 24 -3.93 3.69 5.56
C ASP A 24 -2.80 4.61 6.05
N LEU A 25 -2.98 5.93 6.06
CA LEU A 25 -2.07 6.85 6.73
C LEU A 25 -1.96 6.57 8.24
N ALA A 26 -3.10 6.36 8.91
CA ALA A 26 -3.13 6.03 10.33
C ALA A 26 -2.42 4.70 10.61
N LYS A 27 -2.62 3.68 9.77
CA LYS A 27 -1.86 2.43 9.84
C LYS A 27 -0.38 2.66 9.62
N LEU A 28 0.01 3.46 8.64
CA LEU A 28 1.42 3.71 8.35
C LEU A 28 2.11 4.41 9.52
N ARG A 29 1.45 5.38 10.16
CA ARG A 29 1.94 6.03 11.38
C ARG A 29 2.07 5.05 12.54
N LYS A 30 1.05 4.24 12.81
CA LYS A 30 1.00 3.27 13.93
C LYS A 30 1.90 2.05 13.72
N ASN A 31 1.98 1.51 12.51
CA ASN A 31 2.80 0.34 12.23
C ASN A 31 4.28 0.70 12.33
N LYS A 32 4.95 -0.04 13.21
CA LYS A 32 6.37 -0.34 13.03
C LYS A 32 6.44 -1.29 11.83
N LEU A 33 6.37 -0.75 10.60
CA LEU A 33 6.90 -1.44 9.42
C LEU A 33 8.40 -1.59 9.67
N PHE A 34 8.75 -2.56 10.50
CA PHE A 34 10.01 -2.61 11.26
C PHE A 34 11.22 -2.73 10.33
N LEU A 35 10.98 -3.23 9.12
CA LEU A 35 11.98 -3.45 8.09
C LEU A 35 11.95 -2.37 6.99
N MET A 36 11.01 -1.41 7.03
CA MET A 36 10.97 -0.33 6.05
C MET A 36 11.84 0.85 6.54
N LYS A 37 12.71 1.35 5.66
CA LYS A 37 13.57 2.51 5.96
C LYS A 37 12.73 3.72 6.39
N LYS A 38 13.16 4.42 7.46
CA LYS A 38 12.47 5.59 8.02
C LYS A 38 12.24 6.70 6.98
N ALA A 39 13.23 6.97 6.14
CA ALA A 39 13.13 7.98 5.07
C ALA A 39 12.01 7.64 4.08
N THR A 40 11.97 6.40 3.58
CA THR A 40 10.92 5.91 2.68
C THR A 40 9.55 5.95 3.34
N LYS A 41 9.47 5.66 4.66
CA LYS A 41 8.23 5.80 5.43
C LYS A 41 7.73 7.24 5.45
N GLN A 42 8.61 8.20 5.71
CA GLN A 42 8.24 9.62 5.72
C GLN A 42 7.79 10.11 4.33
N GLU A 43 8.41 9.63 3.27
CA GLU A 43 8.01 9.93 1.89
C GLU A 43 6.56 9.50 1.63
N PHE A 44 6.20 8.26 1.98
CA PHE A 44 4.83 7.78 1.84
C PHE A 44 3.82 8.54 2.72
N ILE A 45 4.22 8.92 3.94
CA ILE A 45 3.38 9.77 4.82
C ILE A 45 3.05 11.08 4.11
N ARG A 46 4.07 11.77 3.59
CA ARG A 46 3.89 13.05 2.88
C ARG A 46 2.99 12.89 1.65
N HIS A 47 3.16 11.83 0.88
CA HIS A 47 2.28 11.56 -0.27
C HIS A 47 0.82 11.37 0.14
N PHE A 48 0.54 10.65 1.24
CA PHE A 48 -0.82 10.44 1.71
C PHE A 48 -1.42 11.71 2.31
N GLU A 49 -0.64 12.52 3.02
CA GLU A 49 -1.07 13.83 3.54
C GLU A 49 -1.43 14.79 2.41
N LEU A 50 -0.59 14.86 1.37
CA LEU A 50 -0.86 15.66 0.19
C LEU A 50 -2.15 15.20 -0.51
N LEU A 51 -2.30 13.90 -0.75
CA LEU A 51 -3.49 13.34 -1.39
C LEU A 51 -4.78 13.62 -0.59
N ILE A 52 -4.72 13.52 0.75
CA ILE A 52 -5.86 13.88 1.61
C ILE A 52 -6.24 15.35 1.39
N HIS A 53 -5.26 16.25 1.42
CA HIS A 53 -5.49 17.67 1.20
C HIS A 53 -6.11 17.94 -0.19
N GLU A 54 -5.61 17.30 -1.24
CA GLU A 54 -6.15 17.46 -2.60
C GLU A 54 -7.56 16.89 -2.77
N LEU A 55 -7.90 15.84 -2.02
CA LEU A 55 -9.25 15.29 -1.98
C LEU A 55 -10.21 16.20 -1.20
N GLU A 56 -9.79 16.73 -0.04
CA GLU A 56 -10.58 17.64 0.81
C GLU A 56 -10.87 18.98 0.13
N THR A 57 -9.87 19.55 -0.56
CA THR A 57 -9.98 20.85 -1.24
C THR A 57 -10.67 20.78 -2.61
N ALA A 58 -11.18 19.61 -2.99
CA ALA A 58 -11.75 19.38 -4.32
C ALA A 58 -10.81 19.70 -5.50
N LYS A 59 -9.49 19.78 -5.26
CA LYS A 59 -8.49 20.06 -6.29
C LYS A 59 -8.46 18.99 -7.39
N ILE A 60 -8.66 17.72 -7.01
CA ILE A 60 -8.86 16.63 -7.97
C ILE A 60 -10.29 16.73 -8.51
N ALA A 61 -10.47 16.88 -9.83
CA ALA A 61 -11.80 16.93 -10.42
C ALA A 61 -12.50 15.55 -10.33
N ASN A 62 -13.84 15.55 -10.32
CA ASN A 62 -14.62 14.32 -10.17
C ASN A 62 -14.34 13.26 -11.26
N LYS A 63 -14.09 13.72 -12.50
CA LYS A 63 -13.69 12.86 -13.63
C LYS A 63 -12.34 12.15 -13.41
N ASP A 64 -11.47 12.72 -12.57
CA ASP A 64 -10.11 12.24 -12.34
C ASP A 64 -10.00 11.40 -11.06
N LEU A 65 -11.07 11.30 -10.26
CA LEU A 65 -11.08 10.58 -8.99
C LEU A 65 -10.70 9.09 -9.15
N GLU A 66 -11.21 8.44 -10.19
CA GLU A 66 -10.94 7.02 -10.42
C GLU A 66 -9.46 6.78 -10.81
N ALA A 67 -8.92 7.63 -11.68
CA ALA A 67 -7.52 7.57 -12.08
C ALA A 67 -6.59 7.78 -10.89
N ASN A 68 -6.90 8.77 -10.03
CA ASN A 68 -6.15 9.04 -8.81
C ASN A 68 -6.25 7.87 -7.81
N ARG A 69 -7.43 7.25 -7.66
CA ARG A 69 -7.60 6.06 -6.82
C ARG A 69 -6.78 4.87 -7.34
N LYS A 70 -6.70 4.69 -8.66
CA LYS A 70 -5.87 3.64 -9.28
C LYS A 70 -4.38 3.88 -9.02
N GLN A 71 -3.91 5.12 -9.14
CA GLN A 71 -2.53 5.48 -8.80
C GLN A 71 -2.24 5.26 -7.31
N TYR A 72 -3.12 5.71 -6.42
CA TYR A 72 -3.03 5.46 -4.99
C TYR A 72 -2.94 3.96 -4.67
N THR A 73 -3.74 3.13 -5.34
CA THR A 73 -3.72 1.67 -5.13
C THR A 73 -2.37 1.07 -5.53
N LYS A 74 -1.73 1.55 -6.60
CA LYS A 74 -0.37 1.13 -6.97
C LYS A 74 0.64 1.49 -5.87
N VAL A 75 0.62 2.73 -5.40
CA VAL A 75 1.51 3.19 -4.32
C VAL A 75 1.29 2.38 -3.04
N ARG A 76 0.03 2.10 -2.68
CA ARG A 76 -0.31 1.25 -1.55
C ARG A 76 0.25 -0.16 -1.71
N ASN A 77 0.14 -0.76 -2.89
CA ASN A 77 0.70 -2.08 -3.15
C ASN A 77 2.22 -2.07 -3.07
N ASP A 78 2.89 -1.03 -3.57
CA ASP A 78 4.35 -0.89 -3.44
C ASP A 78 4.78 -0.81 -1.97
N ILE A 79 4.04 -0.08 -1.13
CA ILE A 79 4.28 -0.04 0.32
C ILE A 79 4.17 -1.44 0.92
N TRP A 80 3.12 -2.18 0.57
CA TRP A 80 2.93 -3.55 1.04
C TRP A 80 4.07 -4.45 0.59
N ILE A 81 4.37 -4.49 -0.71
CA ILE A 81 5.45 -5.31 -1.28
C ILE A 81 6.77 -4.98 -0.57
N ARG A 82 7.16 -3.71 -0.47
CA ARG A 82 8.42 -3.32 0.20
C ARG A 82 8.45 -3.69 1.68
N SER A 83 7.29 -3.73 2.33
CA SER A 83 7.17 -4.15 3.72
C SER A 83 7.30 -5.67 3.88
N PHE A 84 6.79 -6.46 2.94
CA PHE A 84 6.76 -7.93 3.01
C PHE A 84 7.98 -8.62 2.37
N LEU A 85 8.58 -8.00 1.35
CA LEU A 85 9.74 -8.50 0.61
C LEU A 85 10.92 -8.94 1.52
N PRO A 86 11.32 -8.19 2.57
CA PRO A 86 12.41 -8.65 3.44
C PRO A 86 12.05 -9.94 4.23
N TYR A 87 10.79 -10.16 4.59
CA TYR A 87 10.36 -11.41 5.23
C TYR A 87 10.45 -12.60 4.26
N GLY A 88 10.08 -12.39 2.99
CA GLY A 88 10.21 -13.42 1.95
C GLY A 88 11.67 -13.82 1.71
N ILE A 89 12.58 -12.83 1.65
CA ILE A 89 14.03 -13.10 1.55
C ILE A 89 14.54 -13.86 2.77
N CYS A 90 14.12 -13.48 3.97
CA CYS A 90 14.53 -14.15 5.20
C CYS A 90 14.06 -15.62 5.25
N LEU A 91 12.82 -15.89 4.81
CA LEU A 91 12.28 -17.24 4.71
C LEU A 91 13.05 -18.10 3.69
N LEU A 92 13.36 -17.54 2.52
CA LEU A 92 14.18 -18.21 1.50
C LEU A 92 15.57 -18.57 2.04
N GLY A 93 16.20 -17.66 2.79
CA GLY A 93 17.49 -17.92 3.44
C GLY A 93 17.42 -19.08 4.44
N LEU A 94 16.37 -19.14 5.26
CA LEU A 94 16.16 -20.24 6.22
C LEU A 94 15.95 -21.59 5.51
N LEU A 95 15.19 -21.60 4.41
CA LEU A 95 14.99 -22.82 3.61
C LEU A 95 16.30 -23.32 2.98
N LEU A 96 17.16 -22.42 2.49
CA LEU A 96 18.47 -22.78 1.97
C LEU A 96 19.36 -23.40 3.05
N ILE A 97 19.40 -22.82 4.26
CA ILE A 97 20.17 -23.37 5.39
C ILE A 97 19.64 -24.75 5.77
N ALA A 98 18.32 -24.92 5.86
CA ALA A 98 17.71 -26.21 6.18
C ALA A 98 18.04 -27.28 5.13
N ALA A 99 18.02 -26.92 3.84
CA ALA A 99 18.40 -27.81 2.75
C ALA A 99 19.88 -28.23 2.84
N ILE A 100 20.79 -27.29 3.13
CA ILE A 100 22.21 -27.59 3.32
C ILE A 100 22.42 -28.56 4.49
N ILE A 101 21.75 -28.33 5.63
CA ILE A 101 21.82 -29.22 6.80
C ILE A 101 21.32 -30.63 6.45
N LEU A 102 20.23 -30.73 5.69
CA LEU A 102 19.71 -32.03 5.24
C LEU A 102 20.71 -32.75 4.33
N VAL A 103 21.32 -32.04 3.37
CA VAL A 103 22.34 -32.63 2.48
C VAL A 103 23.55 -33.12 3.26
N ILE A 104 24.07 -32.33 4.22
CA ILE A 104 25.21 -32.73 5.07
C ILE A 104 24.87 -33.92 5.96
N LYS A 105 23.62 -34.04 6.41
CA LYS A 105 23.19 -35.14 7.30
C LYS A 105 22.90 -36.45 6.55
N ILE A 106 22.61 -36.36 5.25
CA ILE A 106 22.33 -37.50 4.38
C ILE A 106 23.63 -38.10 3.81
N ASN A 107 24.64 -37.27 3.56
CA ASN A 107 26.01 -37.69 3.23
C ASN A 107 26.80 -38.11 4.48
#